data_AF-A0A9J7YGM1-F1
#
_entry.id   AF-A0A9J7YGM1-F1
#
_cell.length_a   1.000
_cell.length_b   1.000
_cell.length_c   1.000
_cell.angle_alpha   90.00
_cell.angle_beta   90.00
_cell.angle_gamma   90.00
#
_symmetry.space_group_name_H-M   'P 1'
#
loop_
_entity.id
_entity.type
_entity.pdbx_description
1 polymer ?
#
loop_
_entity_poly.entity_id
_entity_poly.type
_entity_poly.pdbx_seq_one_letter_code
_entity_poly.pdbx_strand_id
1 'polypeptide(L)'
;MERKLREAKAERERLLKEREERQRRQKEQESLKIQTDASKPEPHDDDEERLQINSTHRNLEQGVPLSLTVNFDLRAHVEALGHNVTGCMGVNLSPRRCGGFLTKRGGRVKTWRRRWFIFDLDHQRLAYYTELDEKKLKGVIYFQAIEEVYYDHLRTASTSPRPSLTFCVKTYERLFFLAAHSAEAMRIWMDVIVTATDEHSRY
;
A
#
# COMPACT_ATOMS: atom_id res chain seq x y z
N MET A 1 17.94 -14.50 -39.13
CA MET A 1 17.48 -14.05 -37.80
C MET A 1 16.91 -12.63 -37.82
N GLU A 2 17.45 -11.71 -38.61
CA GLU A 2 17.01 -10.30 -38.65
C GLU A 2 15.55 -10.09 -39.09
N ARG A 3 15.03 -10.91 -40.02
CA ARG A 3 13.63 -10.80 -40.47
C ARG A 3 12.61 -11.01 -39.34
N LYS A 4 12.84 -12.02 -38.48
CA LYS A 4 11.99 -12.33 -37.32
C LYS A 4 12.01 -11.22 -36.26
N LEU A 5 13.16 -10.55 -36.09
CA LEU A 5 13.28 -9.44 -35.13
C LEU A 5 12.54 -8.19 -35.64
N ARG A 6 12.55 -7.93 -36.95
CA ARG A 6 11.80 -6.83 -37.58
C ARG A 6 10.29 -7.07 -37.55
N GLU A 7 9.86 -8.32 -37.81
CA GLU A 7 8.45 -8.74 -37.71
C GLU A 7 7.93 -8.58 -36.26
N ALA A 8 8.69 -9.05 -35.26
CA ALA A 8 8.31 -8.90 -33.85
C ALA A 8 8.23 -7.44 -33.38
N LYS A 9 9.12 -6.57 -33.88
CA LYS A 9 9.08 -5.14 -33.56
C LYS A 9 7.87 -4.45 -34.18
N ALA A 10 7.55 -4.79 -35.43
CA ALA A 10 6.37 -4.26 -36.13
C ALA A 10 5.06 -4.73 -35.49
N GLU A 11 4.99 -5.98 -35.02
CA GLU A 11 3.83 -6.51 -34.31
C GLU A 11 3.62 -5.82 -32.96
N ARG A 12 4.70 -5.61 -32.19
CA ARG A 12 4.63 -4.88 -30.91
C ARG A 12 4.15 -3.44 -31.10
N GLU A 13 4.61 -2.76 -32.13
CA GLU A 13 4.21 -1.38 -32.44
C GLU A 13 2.72 -1.31 -32.84
N ARG A 14 2.24 -2.28 -33.63
CA ARG A 14 0.81 -2.39 -33.97
C ARG A 14 -0.06 -2.62 -32.73
N LEU A 15 0.34 -3.53 -31.85
CA LEU A 15 -0.39 -3.83 -30.61
C LEU A 15 -0.42 -2.61 -29.66
N LEU A 16 0.66 -1.84 -29.61
CA LEU A 16 0.70 -0.62 -28.80
C LEU A 16 -0.30 0.42 -29.33
N LYS A 17 -0.31 0.64 -30.64
CA LYS A 17 -1.21 1.59 -31.31
C LYS A 17 -2.68 1.19 -31.16
N GLU A 18 -3.00 -0.10 -31.28
CA GLU A 18 -4.34 -0.62 -31.06
C GLU A 18 -4.80 -0.40 -29.60
N ARG A 19 -3.91 -0.59 -28.63
CA ARG A 19 -4.20 -0.36 -27.20
C ARG A 19 -4.47 1.11 -26.90
N GLU A 20 -3.68 2.01 -27.47
CA GLU A 20 -3.88 3.46 -27.33
C GLU A 20 -5.21 3.91 -27.96
N GLU A 21 -5.58 3.39 -29.13
CA GLU A 21 -6.87 3.68 -29.75
C GLU A 21 -8.07 3.12 -28.96
N ARG A 22 -7.93 1.96 -28.31
CA ARG A 22 -8.96 1.43 -27.40
C ARG A 22 -9.12 2.30 -26.15
N GLN A 23 -8.03 2.74 -25.55
CA GLN A 23 -8.09 3.64 -24.39
C GLN A 23 -8.69 5.00 -24.77
N ARG A 24 -8.36 5.54 -25.95
CA ARG A 24 -8.95 6.79 -26.43
C ARG A 24 -10.46 6.65 -26.64
N ARG A 25 -10.92 5.56 -27.27
CA ARG A 25 -12.35 5.26 -27.43
C ARG A 25 -13.08 5.07 -26.11
N GLN A 26 -12.45 4.43 -25.12
CA GLN A 26 -13.02 4.29 -23.77
C GLN A 26 -13.19 5.65 -23.09
N LYS A 27 -12.15 6.49 -23.10
CA LYS A 27 -12.23 7.85 -22.53
C LYS A 27 -13.27 8.72 -23.22
N GLU A 28 -13.40 8.59 -24.54
CA GLU A 28 -14.41 9.31 -25.32
C GLU A 28 -15.84 8.84 -24.97
N GLN A 29 -16.07 7.53 -24.88
CA GLN A 29 -17.36 6.97 -24.40
C GLN A 29 -17.68 7.36 -22.97
N GLU A 30 -16.69 7.39 -22.08
CA GLU A 30 -16.85 7.79 -20.68
C GLU A 30 -17.18 9.28 -20.58
N SER A 31 -16.55 10.13 -21.40
CA SER A 31 -16.86 11.57 -21.48
C SER A 31 -18.28 11.85 -22.02
N LEU A 32 -18.75 11.07 -22.99
CA LEU A 32 -20.11 11.18 -23.56
C LEU A 32 -21.17 10.71 -22.54
N LYS A 33 -20.85 9.70 -21.72
CA LYS A 33 -21.72 9.26 -20.62
C LYS A 33 -21.88 10.34 -19.55
N ILE A 34 -20.78 11.00 -19.18
CA ILE A 34 -20.80 12.09 -18.18
C ILE A 34 -21.61 13.30 -18.69
N GLN A 35 -21.55 13.62 -19.98
CA GLN A 35 -22.37 14.71 -20.55
C GLN A 35 -23.86 14.36 -20.69
N THR A 36 -24.19 13.10 -20.96
CA THR A 36 -25.59 12.67 -21.13
C THR A 36 -26.34 12.55 -19.80
N ASP A 37 -25.64 12.27 -18.69
CA ASP A 37 -26.24 12.21 -17.34
C ASP A 37 -26.53 13.61 -16.75
N ALA A 38 -25.90 14.67 -17.27
CA ALA A 38 -26.07 16.05 -16.80
C ALA A 38 -27.31 16.78 -17.36
N SER A 39 -28.13 16.14 -18.19
CA SER A 39 -29.23 16.79 -18.94
C SER A 39 -30.65 16.27 -18.62
N LYS A 40 -30.85 15.57 -17.50
CA LYS A 40 -32.19 15.06 -17.11
C LYS A 40 -32.90 16.04 -16.15
N PRO A 41 -34.12 16.52 -16.45
CA PRO A 41 -34.90 17.34 -15.50
C PRO A 41 -35.61 16.48 -14.45
N GLU A 42 -35.46 16.85 -13.19
CA GLU A 42 -36.19 16.33 -12.03
C GLU A 42 -37.69 16.73 -12.07
N PRO A 43 -38.64 15.85 -11.73
CA PRO A 43 -39.96 16.26 -11.27
C PRO A 43 -39.98 16.42 -9.73
N HIS A 44 -40.46 17.58 -9.32
CA HIS A 44 -40.78 18.00 -7.97
C HIS A 44 -42.11 17.37 -7.52
N ASP A 45 -42.15 16.72 -6.35
CA ASP A 45 -43.09 17.03 -5.25
C ASP A 45 -42.99 16.02 -4.09
N ASP A 46 -42.84 16.60 -2.89
CA ASP A 46 -43.35 16.23 -1.56
C ASP A 46 -43.17 14.79 -1.02
N ASP A 47 -42.22 14.61 -0.09
CA ASP A 47 -42.52 14.35 1.33
C ASP A 47 -41.22 14.12 2.15
N GLU A 48 -41.10 14.95 3.19
CA GLU A 48 -40.46 14.81 4.51
C GLU A 48 -39.33 13.77 4.78
N GLU A 49 -38.30 14.26 5.47
CA GLU A 49 -37.33 13.52 6.33
C GLU A 49 -35.91 13.24 5.77
N ARG A 50 -35.05 14.28 5.75
CA ARG A 50 -33.76 14.33 6.51
C ARG A 50 -32.90 15.54 6.08
N LEU A 51 -33.10 16.65 6.79
CA LEU A 51 -32.12 17.74 6.86
C LEU A 51 -30.97 17.34 7.79
N GLN A 52 -29.75 17.35 7.24
CA GLN A 52 -28.39 17.29 7.85
C GLN A 52 -27.61 16.23 7.05
N ILE A 53 -26.80 16.58 6.07
CA ILE A 53 -25.47 17.16 6.27
C ILE A 53 -25.06 17.80 4.94
N ASN A 54 -25.11 19.12 4.83
CA ASN A 54 -24.37 19.89 3.82
C ASN A 54 -24.32 21.35 4.28
N SER A 55 -23.51 21.62 5.31
CA SER A 55 -22.81 22.90 5.44
C SER A 55 -21.84 22.78 6.58
N THR A 56 -20.61 22.42 6.26
CA THR A 56 -19.50 23.20 6.77
C THR A 56 -18.42 23.23 5.72
N HIS A 57 -18.26 24.39 5.07
CA HIS A 57 -16.91 24.93 4.89
C HIS A 57 -16.15 24.71 6.22
N ARG A 58 -15.24 23.75 6.30
CA ARG A 58 -14.23 23.70 7.38
C ARG A 58 -12.87 23.79 6.75
N ASN A 59 -12.31 24.98 6.91
CA ASN A 59 -10.93 25.22 7.28
C ASN A 59 -9.87 24.34 6.61
N LEU A 60 -9.21 24.98 5.66
CA LEU A 60 -7.77 25.02 5.55
C LEU A 60 -7.12 25.25 6.94
N GLU A 61 -7.05 24.20 7.77
CA GLU A 61 -6.12 24.13 8.89
C GLU A 61 -5.36 22.82 8.78
N GLN A 62 -4.04 22.96 8.70
CA GLN A 62 -3.06 21.90 8.54
C GLN A 62 -3.16 20.94 9.74
N GLY A 63 -3.93 19.87 9.57
CA GLY A 63 -4.10 18.83 10.57
C GLY A 63 -3.02 17.76 10.45
N VAL A 64 -2.33 17.47 11.54
CA VAL A 64 -1.43 16.32 11.65
C VAL A 64 -2.18 15.06 11.20
N PRO A 65 -1.60 14.22 10.32
CA PRO A 65 -2.27 13.02 9.84
C PRO A 65 -2.85 12.14 10.96
N LEU A 66 -4.00 11.46 10.73
CA LEU A 66 -4.76 10.78 11.79
C LEU A 66 -3.92 9.74 12.52
N SER A 67 -3.09 8.96 11.83
CA SER A 67 -2.14 7.99 12.41
C SER A 67 -1.08 8.64 13.34
N LEU A 68 -0.82 9.92 13.14
CA LEU A 68 0.13 10.72 13.93
C LEU A 68 -0.53 11.43 15.11
N THR A 69 -1.87 11.39 15.20
CA THR A 69 -2.56 11.86 16.40
C THR A 69 -2.27 10.92 17.56
N VAL A 70 -2.10 11.49 18.75
CA VAL A 70 -1.83 10.73 19.99
C VAL A 70 -2.95 9.74 20.31
N ASN A 71 -4.17 10.03 19.86
CA ASN A 71 -5.36 9.22 20.10
C ASN A 71 -5.54 8.08 19.08
N PHE A 72 -4.67 7.96 18.09
CA PHE A 72 -4.74 6.88 17.12
C PHE A 72 -4.30 5.56 17.74
N ASP A 73 -5.21 4.59 17.73
CA ASP A 73 -4.95 3.21 18.14
C ASP A 73 -4.76 2.32 16.91
N LEU A 74 -3.51 1.99 16.63
CA LEU A 74 -3.10 1.10 15.53
C LEU A 74 -3.76 -0.28 15.62
N ARG A 75 -3.89 -0.82 16.84
CA ARG A 75 -4.46 -2.15 17.03
C ARG A 75 -5.94 -2.13 16.67
N ALA A 76 -6.69 -1.17 17.21
CA ALA A 76 -8.11 -1.03 16.91
C ALA A 76 -8.35 -0.77 15.42
N HIS A 77 -7.49 0.04 14.78
CA HIS A 77 -7.55 0.28 13.33
C HIS A 77 -7.37 -1.02 12.53
N VAL A 78 -6.36 -1.82 12.85
CA VAL A 78 -6.09 -3.10 12.17
C VAL A 78 -7.21 -4.12 12.42
N GLU A 79 -7.78 -4.17 13.62
CA GLU A 79 -8.96 -5.00 13.92
C GLU A 79 -10.19 -4.53 13.12
N ALA A 80 -10.39 -3.22 12.94
CA ALA A 80 -11.47 -2.66 12.12
C ALA A 80 -11.32 -2.97 10.62
N LEU A 81 -10.11 -3.20 10.13
CA LEU A 81 -9.85 -3.74 8.78
C LEU A 81 -10.18 -5.24 8.66
N GLY A 82 -10.61 -5.90 9.74
CA GLY A 82 -11.06 -7.29 9.75
C GLY A 82 -9.96 -8.32 10.07
N HIS A 83 -8.81 -7.89 10.59
CA HIS A 83 -7.74 -8.82 10.98
C HIS A 83 -7.95 -9.40 12.37
N ASN A 84 -7.68 -10.70 12.52
CA ASN A 84 -7.64 -11.33 13.84
C ASN A 84 -6.26 -11.17 14.48
N VAL A 85 -6.03 -10.00 15.07
CA VAL A 85 -4.75 -9.64 15.68
C VAL A 85 -4.34 -10.58 16.82
N THR A 86 -5.29 -11.07 17.61
CA THR A 86 -5.01 -11.97 18.75
C THR A 86 -4.64 -13.39 18.29
N GLY A 87 -5.24 -13.85 17.19
CA GLY A 87 -4.97 -15.18 16.62
C GLY A 87 -3.73 -15.24 15.72
N CYS A 88 -3.25 -14.09 15.23
CA CYS A 88 -2.12 -14.05 14.32
C CYS A 88 -0.78 -14.26 15.05
N MET A 89 -0.30 -15.51 15.07
CA MET A 89 1.04 -15.81 15.59
C MET A 89 2.10 -14.97 14.88
N GLY A 90 3.16 -14.57 15.59
CA GLY A 90 4.34 -13.93 14.99
C GLY A 90 4.19 -12.45 14.62
N VAL A 91 3.07 -11.82 14.94
CA VAL A 91 2.90 -10.35 14.97
C VAL A 91 2.37 -9.95 16.35
N ASN A 92 2.93 -8.91 16.94
CA ASN A 92 2.52 -8.34 18.21
C ASN A 92 2.12 -6.88 17.99
N LEU A 93 0.82 -6.58 18.11
CA LEU A 93 0.30 -5.23 17.98
C LEU A 93 -0.02 -4.61 19.33
N SER A 94 0.41 -3.37 19.47
CA SER A 94 0.04 -2.42 20.51
C SER A 94 -0.57 -1.18 19.86
N PRO A 95 -1.17 -0.25 20.62
CA PRO A 95 -1.79 0.95 20.06
C PRO A 95 -0.86 1.82 19.21
N ARG A 96 0.46 1.77 19.44
CA ARG A 96 1.44 2.64 18.76
C ARG A 96 2.56 1.89 18.03
N ARG A 97 2.66 0.56 18.21
CA ARG A 97 3.73 -0.26 17.63
C ARG A 97 3.21 -1.61 17.13
N CYS A 98 3.81 -2.10 16.07
CA CYS A 98 3.63 -3.47 15.57
C CYS A 98 5.00 -4.14 15.43
N GLY A 99 5.19 -5.29 16.06
CA GLY A 99 6.46 -6.02 16.10
C GLY A 99 6.32 -7.46 15.61
N GLY A 100 7.31 -7.97 14.89
CA GLY A 100 7.23 -9.32 14.34
C GLY A 100 8.45 -9.72 13.52
N PHE A 101 8.63 -11.02 13.30
CA PHE A 101 9.71 -11.51 12.44
C PHE A 101 9.28 -11.51 10.97
N LEU A 102 10.11 -10.88 10.13
CA LEU A 102 10.04 -10.99 8.67
C LEU A 102 11.37 -11.49 8.12
N THR A 103 11.32 -12.19 6.99
CA THR A 103 12.53 -12.57 6.25
C THR A 103 12.75 -11.56 5.13
N LYS A 104 13.85 -10.81 5.19
CA LYS A 104 14.15 -9.76 4.22
C LYS A 104 15.26 -10.13 3.26
N ARG A 105 15.19 -9.66 2.02
CA ARG A 105 16.28 -9.75 1.05
C ARG A 105 17.33 -8.65 1.31
N GLY A 106 18.61 -9.02 1.25
CA GLY A 106 19.72 -8.07 1.31
C GLY A 106 19.78 -7.16 0.08
N GLY A 107 20.37 -5.98 0.24
CA GLY A 107 20.43 -4.94 -0.80
C GLY A 107 21.46 -5.26 -1.86
N ARG A 108 22.74 -5.28 -1.46
CA ARG A 108 23.88 -5.64 -2.32
C ARG A 108 23.95 -7.15 -2.55
N VAL A 109 24.05 -7.90 -1.47
CA VAL A 109 24.01 -9.37 -1.51
C VAL A 109 22.58 -9.80 -1.30
N LYS A 110 21.94 -10.41 -2.30
CA LYS A 110 20.52 -10.78 -2.31
C LYS A 110 20.18 -11.99 -1.43
N THR A 111 20.86 -12.14 -0.29
CA THR A 111 20.59 -13.19 0.70
C THR A 111 19.35 -12.85 1.52
N TRP A 112 18.58 -13.87 1.88
CA TRP A 112 17.40 -13.74 2.72
C TRP A 112 17.78 -13.95 4.18
N ARG A 113 17.36 -13.04 5.06
CA ARG A 113 17.66 -13.13 6.50
C ARG A 113 16.43 -12.78 7.32
N ARG A 114 16.13 -13.62 8.31
CA ARG A 114 15.12 -13.35 9.32
C ARG A 114 15.59 -12.20 10.22
N ARG A 115 14.71 -11.23 10.44
CA ARG A 115 14.96 -10.03 11.25
C ARG A 115 13.70 -9.69 12.03
N TRP A 116 13.89 -9.19 13.24
CA TRP A 116 12.81 -8.63 14.05
C TRP A 116 12.51 -7.23 13.53
N PHE A 117 11.33 -7.01 12.99
CA PHE A 117 10.86 -5.72 12.52
C PHE A 117 9.97 -5.08 13.58
N ILE A 118 10.12 -3.76 13.72
CA ILE A 118 9.30 -2.91 14.55
C ILE A 118 8.80 -1.77 13.68
N PHE A 119 7.50 -1.71 13.48
CA PHE A 119 6.79 -0.53 13.05
C PHE A 119 6.46 0.32 14.29
N ASP A 120 6.80 1.59 14.24
CA ASP A 120 6.74 2.51 15.38
C ASP A 120 6.16 3.84 14.91
N LEU A 121 4.93 4.14 15.33
CA LEU A 121 4.25 5.39 14.98
C LEU A 121 4.87 6.59 15.68
N ASP A 122 5.37 6.42 16.91
CA ASP A 122 5.92 7.51 17.71
C ASP A 122 7.24 8.03 17.12
N HIS A 123 8.05 7.12 16.57
CA HIS A 123 9.29 7.45 15.86
C HIS A 123 9.13 7.53 14.34
N GLN A 124 7.90 7.38 13.83
CA GLN A 124 7.55 7.43 12.41
C GLN A 124 8.46 6.56 11.51
N ARG A 125 8.72 5.33 11.93
CA ARG A 125 9.68 4.46 11.25
C ARG A 125 9.35 2.97 11.32
N LEU A 126 9.82 2.24 10.31
CA LEU A 126 9.96 0.81 10.30
C LEU A 126 11.43 0.44 10.50
N ALA A 127 11.78 0.02 11.71
CA ALA A 127 13.13 -0.41 12.07
C ALA A 127 13.25 -1.94 12.04
N TYR A 128 14.45 -2.45 11.81
CA TYR A 128 14.69 -3.89 11.95
C TYR A 128 16.01 -4.22 12.64
N TYR A 129 15.96 -5.27 13.45
CA TYR A 129 17.00 -5.72 14.36
C TYR A 129 17.40 -7.16 14.04
N THR A 130 18.47 -7.63 14.67
CA THR A 130 18.89 -9.02 14.53
C THR A 130 17.86 -9.95 15.17
N GLU A 131 17.50 -9.69 16.42
CA GLU A 131 16.59 -10.49 17.24
C GLU A 131 15.58 -9.59 17.99
N LEU A 132 14.69 -10.21 18.76
CA LEU A 132 13.61 -9.59 19.54
C LEU A 132 14.09 -8.64 20.65
N ASP A 133 15.35 -8.75 21.10
CA ASP A 133 15.89 -7.92 22.19
C ASP A 133 16.18 -6.47 21.80
N GLU A 134 15.98 -6.12 20.53
CA GLU A 134 16.15 -4.77 19.96
C GLU A 134 17.55 -4.17 20.16
N LYS A 135 18.57 -4.97 20.53
CA LYS A 135 19.92 -4.44 20.84
C LYS A 135 20.73 -4.08 19.60
N LYS A 136 20.55 -4.82 18.50
CA LYS A 136 21.38 -4.71 17.30
C LYS A 136 20.58 -4.23 16.10
N LEU A 137 20.42 -2.90 16.01
CA LEU A 137 19.78 -2.24 14.88
C LEU A 137 20.53 -2.54 13.58
N LYS A 138 19.78 -2.88 12.53
CA LYS A 138 20.32 -3.23 11.21
C LYS A 138 19.90 -2.26 10.10
N GLY A 139 18.81 -1.54 10.30
CA GLY A 139 18.39 -0.49 9.38
C GLY A 139 17.05 0.09 9.79
N VAL A 140 16.76 1.24 9.21
CA VAL A 140 15.54 2.02 9.41
C VAL A 140 14.98 2.37 8.04
N ILE A 141 13.66 2.36 7.94
CA ILE A 141 12.89 2.84 6.81
C ILE A 141 11.93 3.88 7.38
N TYR A 142 12.14 5.15 7.07
CA TYR A 142 11.25 6.23 7.51
C TYR A 142 9.96 6.18 6.69
N PHE A 143 8.82 6.47 7.32
CA PHE A 143 7.52 6.39 6.63
C PHE A 143 7.44 7.36 5.44
N GLN A 144 7.97 8.57 5.62
CA GLN A 144 8.07 9.55 4.54
C GLN A 144 8.87 9.04 3.32
N ALA A 145 9.78 8.09 3.51
CA ALA A 145 10.58 7.54 2.41
C ALA A 145 9.84 6.47 1.59
N ILE A 146 8.71 5.97 2.07
CA ILE A 146 7.97 4.88 1.43
C ILE A 146 7.02 5.46 0.40
N GLU A 147 7.22 5.08 -0.86
CA GLU A 147 6.36 5.49 -1.96
C GLU A 147 5.18 4.53 -2.14
N GLU A 148 5.42 3.24 -1.94
CA GLU A 148 4.45 2.20 -2.29
C GLU A 148 4.69 0.92 -1.50
N VAL A 149 3.60 0.23 -1.15
CA VAL A 149 3.61 -1.10 -0.54
C VAL A 149 2.70 -2.01 -1.37
N TYR A 150 3.22 -3.12 -1.86
CA TYR A 150 2.47 -3.97 -2.80
C TYR A 150 2.89 -5.45 -2.73
N TYR A 151 2.02 -6.34 -3.18
CA TYR A 151 2.32 -7.77 -3.33
C TYR A 151 3.31 -8.01 -4.47
N ASP A 152 4.26 -8.94 -4.31
CA ASP A 152 5.14 -9.34 -5.41
C ASP A 152 4.43 -10.31 -6.37
N HIS A 153 3.39 -9.83 -7.07
CA HIS A 153 2.57 -10.63 -8.00
C HIS A 153 3.42 -11.30 -9.09
N LEU A 154 4.48 -10.62 -9.54
CA LEU A 154 5.36 -11.09 -10.59
C LEU A 154 6.49 -11.99 -10.08
N ARG A 155 6.54 -12.28 -8.77
CA ARG A 155 7.58 -13.09 -8.11
C ARG A 155 8.99 -12.64 -8.48
N THR A 156 9.19 -11.33 -8.57
CA THR A 156 10.49 -10.71 -8.92
C THR A 156 11.58 -11.02 -7.90
N ALA A 157 11.20 -11.37 -6.67
CA ALA A 157 12.06 -12.01 -5.68
C ALA A 157 12.11 -13.54 -5.88
N SER A 158 12.62 -14.00 -7.03
CA SER A 158 12.64 -15.43 -7.42
C SER A 158 13.34 -16.36 -6.42
N THR A 159 14.29 -15.84 -5.63
CA THR A 159 15.01 -16.59 -4.58
C THR A 159 14.33 -16.53 -3.21
N SER A 160 13.12 -15.98 -3.12
CA SER A 160 12.39 -15.91 -1.86
C SER A 160 12.14 -17.31 -1.30
N PRO A 161 12.35 -17.55 0.00
CA PRO A 161 12.00 -18.82 0.62
C PRO A 161 10.48 -19.02 0.68
N ARG A 162 9.68 -17.96 0.53
CA ARG A 162 8.22 -18.00 0.54
C ARG A 162 7.63 -17.05 -0.51
N PRO A 163 7.70 -17.39 -1.81
CA PRO A 163 7.30 -16.49 -2.89
C PRO A 163 5.83 -16.05 -2.84
N SER A 164 4.91 -16.87 -2.32
CA SER A 164 3.48 -16.50 -2.16
C SER A 164 3.21 -15.59 -0.96
N LEU A 165 4.16 -15.45 -0.05
CA LEU A 165 4.06 -14.64 1.17
C LEU A 165 5.07 -13.48 1.14
N THR A 166 5.46 -13.06 -0.06
CA THR A 166 6.43 -11.99 -0.29
C THR A 166 5.72 -10.72 -0.75
N PHE A 167 6.05 -9.61 -0.11
CA PHE A 167 5.59 -8.27 -0.46
C PHE A 167 6.77 -7.30 -0.55
N CYS A 168 6.50 -6.15 -1.14
CA CYS A 168 7.44 -5.11 -1.47
C CYS A 168 7.13 -3.85 -0.69
N VAL A 169 8.18 -3.21 -0.17
CA VAL A 169 8.15 -1.83 0.34
C VAL A 169 9.12 -1.04 -0.53
N LYS A 170 8.58 -0.17 -1.38
CA LYS A 170 9.34 0.67 -2.29
C LYS A 170 9.63 2.01 -1.62
N THR A 171 10.89 2.36 -1.54
CA THR A 171 11.34 3.70 -1.13
C THR A 171 12.03 4.42 -2.28
N TYR A 172 12.26 5.73 -2.13
CA TYR A 172 12.98 6.55 -3.11
C TYR A 172 14.30 5.94 -3.60
N GLU A 173 15.05 5.31 -2.69
CA GLU A 173 16.39 4.80 -2.96
C GLU A 173 16.44 3.28 -3.10
N ARG A 174 15.42 2.57 -2.62
CA ARG A 174 15.51 1.12 -2.44
C ARG A 174 14.18 0.40 -2.45
N LEU A 175 14.16 -0.73 -3.15
CA LEU A 175 13.11 -1.73 -3.05
C LEU A 175 13.45 -2.80 -2.01
N PHE A 176 12.62 -2.92 -0.97
CA PHE A 176 12.71 -3.96 0.04
C PHE A 176 11.76 -5.10 -0.30
N PHE A 177 12.30 -6.33 -0.29
CA PHE A 177 11.52 -7.55 -0.41
C PHE A 177 11.45 -8.22 0.95
N LEU A 178 10.23 -8.43 1.44
CA LEU A 178 9.92 -8.95 2.76
C LEU A 178 9.01 -10.16 2.62
N ALA A 179 9.35 -11.24 3.32
CA ALA A 179 8.56 -12.46 3.33
C ALA A 179 8.02 -12.72 4.75
N ALA A 180 6.70 -12.81 4.86
CA ALA A 180 6.01 -13.16 6.09
C ALA A 180 6.00 -14.68 6.32
N HIS A 181 5.55 -15.09 7.50
CA HIS A 181 5.45 -16.51 7.83
C HIS A 181 4.05 -17.10 7.58
N SER A 182 3.03 -16.24 7.42
CA SER A 182 1.65 -16.60 7.09
C SER A 182 1.01 -15.52 6.20
N ALA A 183 -0.09 -15.85 5.53
CA ALA A 183 -0.83 -14.90 4.70
C ALA A 183 -1.49 -13.79 5.54
N GLU A 184 -1.98 -14.12 6.73
CA GLU A 184 -2.53 -13.14 7.66
C GLU A 184 -1.48 -12.16 8.16
N ALA A 185 -0.31 -12.65 8.59
CA ALA A 185 0.78 -11.77 9.00
C ALA A 185 1.24 -10.85 7.86
N MET A 186 1.29 -11.35 6.62
CA MET A 186 1.62 -10.51 5.46
C MET A 186 0.61 -9.37 5.29
N ARG A 187 -0.69 -9.68 5.33
CA ARG A 187 -1.75 -8.66 5.19
C ARG A 187 -1.67 -7.62 6.31
N ILE A 188 -1.53 -8.05 7.57
CA ILE A 188 -1.36 -7.16 8.71
C ILE A 188 -0.14 -6.24 8.52
N TRP A 189 1.01 -6.79 8.13
CA TRP A 189 2.21 -5.98 7.90
C TRP A 189 2.02 -4.96 6.77
N MET A 190 1.37 -5.34 5.67
CA MET A 190 1.08 -4.43 4.58
C MET A 190 0.16 -3.30 5.04
N ASP A 191 -0.96 -3.63 5.68
CA ASP A 191 -1.94 -2.64 6.12
C ASP A 191 -1.36 -1.69 7.16
N VAL A 192 -0.62 -2.20 8.15
CA VAL A 192 0.07 -1.36 9.15
C VAL A 192 1.02 -0.36 8.49
N ILE A 193 1.79 -0.79 7.49
CA ILE A 193 2.72 0.12 6.80
C ILE A 193 1.93 1.13 5.96
N VAL A 194 0.89 0.69 5.24
CA VAL A 194 0.03 1.56 4.42
C VAL A 194 -0.67 2.62 5.26
N THR A 195 -1.17 2.27 6.45
CA THR A 195 -1.78 3.22 7.40
C THR A 195 -0.87 4.42 7.67
N ALA A 196 0.44 4.20 7.82
CA ALA A 196 1.39 5.31 8.00
C ALA A 196 1.72 6.06 6.72
N THR A 197 1.63 5.45 5.54
CA THR A 197 2.09 6.06 4.28
C THR A 197 0.99 6.76 3.48
N ASP A 198 -0.26 6.28 3.52
CA ASP A 198 -1.41 6.92 2.84
C ASP A 198 -1.66 8.36 3.34
N GLU A 199 -1.15 8.64 4.54
CA GLU A 199 -1.23 9.91 5.22
C GLU A 199 -0.09 10.89 4.88
N HIS A 200 1.07 10.38 4.43
CA HIS A 200 2.21 11.20 3.99
C HIS A 200 2.15 11.56 2.50
N SER A 201 1.44 10.76 1.68
CA SER A 201 1.25 11.04 0.24
C SER A 201 0.23 12.14 -0.06
N ARG A 202 -0.42 12.71 0.97
CA ARG A 202 -1.41 13.81 0.84
C ARG A 202 -0.82 15.21 0.92
N TYR A 203 0.51 15.35 0.98
CA TYR A 203 1.22 16.63 1.02
C TYR A 203 2.37 16.67 0.01
#